data_AF-A0A4U1Z3K0-F1
#
_entry.id   AF-A0A4U1Z3K0-F1
#
_cell.length_a   1.000
_cell.length_b   1.000
_cell.length_c   1.000
_cell.angle_alpha   90.00
_cell.angle_beta   90.00
_cell.angle_gamma   90.00
#
_symmetry.space_group_name_H-M   'P 1'
#
loop_
_entity.id
_entity.type
_entity.pdbx_description
1 polymer ?
#
loop_
_entity_poly.entity_id
_entity_poly.type
_entity_poly.pdbx_seq_one_letter_code
_entity_poly.pdbx_strand_id
1 'polypeptide(L)'
;MLLDDVNESQITLRFSDFSEVRKAREPLLKEADDLINMAGDNDVNTDLFRHYRQELRDITSTYNNPEDVVWPQKPSLPQASA
;
A
#
# COMPACT_ATOMS: atom_id res chain seq x y z
N MET A 1 -26.13 -20.73 -23.84
CA MET A 1 -24.86 -20.75 -23.08
C MET A 1 -24.50 -19.31 -22.85
N LEU A 2 -25.03 -18.73 -21.78
CA LEU A 2 -24.79 -17.35 -21.39
C LEU A 2 -23.45 -17.33 -20.66
N LEU A 3 -22.55 -16.47 -21.14
CA LEU A 3 -21.33 -16.10 -20.41
C LEU A 3 -21.79 -15.17 -19.29
N ASP A 4 -22.30 -15.76 -18.22
CA ASP A 4 -22.78 -15.01 -17.06
C ASP A 4 -21.57 -14.31 -16.40
N ASP A 5 -21.61 -12.99 -16.46
CA ASP A 5 -21.04 -12.04 -15.50
C ASP A 5 -19.56 -12.19 -15.14
N VAL A 6 -18.68 -11.75 -16.05
CA VAL A 6 -17.42 -11.13 -15.59
C VAL A 6 -17.83 -9.80 -14.94
N ASN A 7 -17.97 -9.82 -13.62
CA ASN A 7 -18.22 -8.62 -12.82
C ASN A 7 -17.00 -7.69 -12.91
N GLU A 8 -17.05 -6.72 -13.83
CA GLU A 8 -16.00 -5.74 -14.12
C GLU A 8 -15.65 -4.83 -12.91
N SER A 9 -16.44 -4.85 -11.83
CA SER A 9 -16.23 -4.03 -10.64
C SER A 9 -15.15 -4.53 -9.68
N GLN A 10 -14.54 -5.69 -9.96
CA GLN A 10 -13.48 -6.29 -9.13
C GLN A 10 -12.23 -6.56 -9.99
N ILE A 11 -11.64 -5.52 -10.59
CA ILE A 11 -10.23 -5.59 -11.01
C ILE A 11 -9.39 -5.56 -9.73
N THR A 12 -9.43 -6.65 -8.96
CA THR A 12 -8.46 -6.89 -7.89
C THR A 12 -7.14 -7.17 -8.59
N LEU A 13 -6.12 -6.34 -8.33
CA LEU A 13 -4.74 -6.68 -8.67
C LEU A 13 -4.41 -7.99 -7.93
N ARG A 14 -4.56 -9.12 -8.61
CA ARG A 14 -4.15 -10.42 -8.11
C ARG A 14 -2.71 -10.65 -8.55
N PHE A 15 -1.82 -10.77 -7.58
CA PHE A 15 -0.44 -11.12 -7.83
C PHE A 15 -0.32 -12.63 -7.96
N SER A 16 0.42 -13.08 -8.97
CA SER A 16 0.67 -14.49 -9.23
C SER A 16 1.85 -15.03 -8.43
N ASP A 17 2.77 -14.16 -8.01
CA ASP A 17 3.90 -14.48 -7.15
C ASP A 17 4.33 -13.32 -6.24
N PHE A 18 5.12 -13.61 -5.22
CA PHE A 18 5.64 -12.58 -4.31
C PHE A 18 6.71 -11.67 -4.94
N SER A 19 7.24 -11.99 -6.13
CA SER A 19 8.10 -11.07 -6.87
C SER A 19 7.28 -9.90 -7.42
N GLU A 20 6.06 -10.15 -7.92
CA GLU A 20 5.14 -9.10 -8.34
C GLU A 20 4.70 -8.24 -7.16
N VAL A 21 4.38 -8.85 -6.01
CA VAL A 21 4.09 -8.13 -4.76
C VAL A 21 5.26 -7.22 -4.37
N ARG A 22 6.51 -7.71 -4.45
CA ARG A 22 7.70 -6.91 -4.15
C ARG A 22 7.85 -5.73 -5.10
N LYS A 23 7.67 -5.94 -6.41
CA LYS A 23 7.72 -4.89 -7.43
C LYS A 23 6.65 -3.82 -7.20
N ALA A 24 5.42 -4.21 -6.89
CA ALA A 24 4.34 -3.29 -6.57
C ALA A 24 4.59 -2.52 -5.25
N ARG A 25 5.25 -3.15 -4.28
CA ARG A 25 5.58 -2.56 -2.99
C ARG A 25 6.67 -1.49 -3.06
N GLU A 26 7.66 -1.67 -3.92
CA GLU A 26 8.80 -0.75 -4.05
C GLU A 26 8.43 0.75 -4.17
N PRO A 27 7.55 1.16 -5.10
CA PRO A 27 7.15 2.56 -5.20
C PRO A 27 6.42 3.05 -3.94
N LEU A 28 5.63 2.21 -3.28
CA LEU A 28 4.90 2.56 -2.05
C LEU A 28 5.84 2.78 -0.86
N LEU A 29 6.92 1.99 -0.76
CA LEU A 29 7.95 2.19 0.27
C LEU A 29 8.70 3.50 0.06
N LYS A 30 8.99 3.84 -1.21
CA LYS A 30 9.60 5.13 -1.54
C LYS A 30 8.66 6.28 -1.20
N GLU A 31 7.40 6.19 -1.59
CA GLU A 31 6.39 7.20 -1.28
C GLU A 31 6.21 7.39 0.23
N ALA A 32 6.21 6.30 1.00
CA ALA A 32 6.14 6.38 2.46
C ALA A 32 7.36 7.10 3.06
N ASP A 33 8.55 6.90 2.49
CA ASP A 33 9.77 7.61 2.89
C ASP A 33 9.64 9.12 2.60
N ASP A 34 9.15 9.47 1.41
CA ASP A 34 8.90 10.86 1.00
C ASP A 34 7.85 11.53 1.94
N LEU A 35 6.80 10.81 2.35
CA LEU A 35 5.82 11.30 3.34
C LEU A 35 6.42 11.52 4.73
N ILE A 36 7.31 10.64 5.19
CA ILE A 36 7.99 10.80 6.48
C ILE A 36 8.84 12.08 6.47
N ASN A 37 9.57 12.32 5.37
CA ASN A 37 10.39 13.52 5.21
C ASN A 37 9.50 14.77 5.15
N MET A 38 8.45 14.78 4.33
CA MET A 38 7.51 15.91 4.26
C MET A 38 6.82 16.20 5.59
N ALA A 39 6.37 15.17 6.32
CA ALA A 39 5.77 15.35 7.64
C ALA A 39 6.77 15.95 8.63
N GLY A 40 8.01 15.46 8.63
CA GLY A 40 9.09 16.02 9.45
C GLY A 40 9.39 17.48 9.13
N ASP A 41 9.45 17.85 7.85
CA ASP A 41 9.69 19.23 7.40
C ASP A 41 8.55 20.19 7.80
N ASN A 42 7.34 19.67 7.98
CA ASN A 42 6.16 20.43 8.38
C ASN A 42 5.84 20.34 9.90
N ASP A 43 6.74 19.77 10.70
CA ASP A 43 6.57 19.55 12.14
C ASP A 43 5.28 18.74 12.48
N VAL A 44 4.89 17.86 11.56
CA VAL A 44 3.77 16.92 11.69
C VAL A 44 4.27 15.60 12.24
N ASN A 45 3.48 14.94 13.10
CA ASN A 45 3.82 13.62 13.62
C ASN A 45 4.06 12.60 12.48
N THR A 46 5.28 12.03 12.44
CA THR A 46 5.71 11.06 11.43
C THR A 46 5.30 9.61 11.72
N ASP A 47 4.80 9.30 12.92
CA ASP A 47 4.55 7.94 13.41
C ASP A 47 3.61 7.14 12.51
N LEU A 48 2.52 7.78 12.03
CA LEU A 48 1.56 7.13 11.13
C LEU A 48 2.20 6.69 9.82
N PHE A 49 3.10 7.50 9.25
CA PHE A 49 3.80 7.18 8.01
C PHE A 49 4.87 6.10 8.23
N ARG A 50 5.53 6.10 9.40
CA ARG A 50 6.47 5.04 9.80
C ARG A 50 5.76 3.70 9.97
N HIS A 51 4.58 3.70 10.60
CA HIS A 51 3.76 2.49 10.75
C HIS A 51 3.33 1.95 9.39
N TYR A 52 2.77 2.81 8.53
CA TYR A 52 2.39 2.46 7.16
C TYR A 52 3.56 1.83 6.38
N ARG A 53 4.76 2.42 6.46
CA ARG A 53 5.97 1.87 5.82
C ARG A 53 6.36 0.49 6.36
N GLN A 54 6.15 0.27 7.66
CA GLN A 54 6.45 -1.02 8.29
C GLN A 54 5.44 -2.08 7.84
N GLU A 55 4.15 -1.76 7.83
CA GLU A 55 3.11 -2.67 7.31
C GLU A 55 3.39 -3.05 5.85
N LEU A 56 3.80 -2.09 5.00
CA LEU A 56 4.22 -2.37 3.63
C LEU A 56 5.39 -3.37 3.56
N ARG A 57 6.40 -3.25 4.42
CA ARG A 57 7.53 -4.21 4.44
C ARG A 57 7.05 -5.61 4.81
N ASP A 58 6.14 -5.68 5.78
CA ASP A 58 5.72 -6.94 6.38
C ASP A 58 4.78 -7.74 5.48
N ILE A 59 4.16 -7.13 4.45
CA ILE A 59 3.23 -7.84 3.54
C ILE A 59 3.85 -9.08 2.89
N THR A 60 5.16 -9.11 2.63
CA THR A 60 5.79 -10.27 1.99
C THR A 60 6.12 -11.42 2.94
N SER A 61 5.95 -11.20 4.25
CA SER A 61 6.17 -12.18 5.31
C SER A 61 4.89 -12.55 6.05
N THR A 62 3.85 -11.71 6.01
CA THR A 62 2.58 -11.93 6.70
C THR A 62 1.67 -12.92 5.98
N TYR A 63 1.76 -13.01 4.64
CA TYR A 63 0.86 -13.83 3.83
C TYR A 63 1.55 -15.09 3.32
N ASN A 64 0.78 -16.18 3.21
CA ASN A 64 1.24 -17.44 2.62
C ASN A 64 1.02 -17.48 1.10
N ASN A 65 0.02 -16.74 0.59
CA ASN A 65 -0.29 -16.65 -0.83
C ASN A 65 -0.23 -15.18 -1.30
N PRO A 66 0.28 -14.92 -2.51
CA PRO A 66 0.37 -13.57 -3.07
C PRO A 66 -1.00 -12.96 -3.41
N GLU A 67 -1.99 -13.79 -3.73
CA GLU A 67 -3.36 -13.33 -4.03
C GLU A 67 -4.15 -12.87 -2.80
N ASP A 68 -3.72 -13.28 -1.61
CA ASP A 68 -4.35 -12.91 -0.33
C ASP A 68 -3.82 -11.58 0.23
N VAL A 69 -2.80 -10.99 -0.41
CA VAL A 69 -2.14 -9.77 0.08
C VAL A 69 -3.14 -8.62 0.14
N VAL A 70 -3.29 -8.04 1.32
CA VAL A 70 -4.05 -6.81 1.54
C VAL A 70 -3.06 -5.67 1.79
N TRP A 71 -3.19 -4.60 1.02
CA TRP A 71 -2.33 -3.42 1.17
C TRP A 71 -2.83 -2.52 2.30
N PRO A 72 -1.93 -1.99 3.15
CA PRO A 72 -2.32 -1.05 4.20
C PRO A 72 -2.87 0.24 3.57
N GLN A 73 -3.78 0.90 4.27
CA GLN A 73 -4.33 2.17 3.80
C GLN A 73 -3.28 3.27 3.98
N LYS A 74 -2.99 3.99 2.89
CA LYS A 74 -2.08 5.14 2.93
C LYS A 74 -2.64 6.23 3.86
N PRO A 75 -1.86 6.73 4.84
CA PRO A 75 -2.25 7.86 5.67
C PRO A 75 -2.20 9.18 4.88
N SER A 76 -3.08 10.12 5.24
CA SER A 76 -3.08 11.47 4.67
C SER A 76 -2.25 12.42 5.53
N LEU A 77 -1.57 13.38 4.90
CA LEU A 77 -1.05 14.54 5.63
C LEU A 77 -2.25 15.36 6.14
N PRO A 78 -2.15 15.98 7.34
CA PRO A 78 -3.12 16.97 7.75
C PRO A 78 -3.23 18.02 6.65
N GLN A 79 -4.43 18.25 6.13
CA GLN A 79 -4.62 19.40 5.24
C GLN A 79 -4.33 20.65 6.06
N ALA A 80 -3.40 21.49 5.58
CA ALA A 80 -3.34 22.86 6.05
C ALA A 80 -4.75 23.42 5.87
N SER A 81 -5.41 23.79 6.97
CA SER A 81 -6.69 24.48 6.88
C SER A 81 -6.43 25.77 6.11
N ALA A 82 -7.08 25.89 4.95
CA ALA A 82 -6.98 27.05 4.07
C ALA A 82 -7.50 28.32 4.76
#